data_AF-A0AB40AVT1-F1
#
_entry.id   AF-A0AB40AVT1-F1
#
_cell.length_a   1.000
_cell.length_b   1.000
_cell.length_c   1.000
_cell.angle_alpha   90.00
_cell.angle_beta   90.00
_cell.angle_gamma   90.00
#
_symmetry.space_group_name_H-M   'P 1'
#
loop_
_entity.id
_entity.type
_entity.pdbx_description
1 polymer ?
#
loop_
_entity_poly.entity_id
_entity_poly.type
_entity_poly.pdbx_seq_one_letter_code
_entity_poly.pdbx_strand_id
1 'polypeptide(L)'
;MATDNPFVQPAIPKFDGHYDHWAMLMENFLRSKEYWNLVENGIPMVATGVVLTDTEKKHYEDQKLKDLKAKNYLFQALDRSILETILTKDTSKDIWDSMKQKYQGTTRVKRAHLQALRKELETLHMKTGETVNEYFARVLSIANKMKANGEDKGDVAVVEKILRSMTSKFDYIVCSIEESKDISTLTIDELQSSLLVHEQRMSSNDEEEHALKISYGGRRQGRGRGERDVIRAEEVSTKLWWSAIIVTSLDIFQWECSSKEKRG
;
A
#
# COMPACT_ATOMS: atom_id res chain seq x y z
N MET A 1 -20.17 -30.19 -40.27
CA MET A 1 -20.64 -30.21 -38.88
C MET A 1 -20.03 -28.99 -38.20
N ALA A 2 -20.81 -27.94 -37.99
CA ALA A 2 -20.34 -26.76 -37.27
C ALA A 2 -20.23 -27.12 -35.79
N THR A 3 -19.03 -27.01 -35.24
CA THR A 3 -18.77 -27.12 -33.81
C THR A 3 -19.27 -25.85 -33.15
N ASP A 4 -20.49 -25.90 -32.62
CA ASP A 4 -21.05 -24.82 -31.81
C ASP A 4 -20.20 -24.66 -30.54
N ASN A 5 -19.60 -23.48 -30.46
CA ASN A 5 -18.84 -22.98 -29.34
C ASN A 5 -19.69 -23.09 -28.06
N PRO A 6 -19.22 -23.68 -26.95
CA PRO A 6 -19.99 -23.64 -25.71
C PRO A 6 -19.96 -22.20 -25.19
N PHE A 7 -21.01 -21.44 -25.49
CA PHE A 7 -21.29 -20.17 -24.83
C PHE A 7 -21.35 -20.46 -23.33
N VAL A 8 -20.24 -20.25 -22.63
CA VAL A 8 -20.16 -20.31 -21.18
C VAL A 8 -21.19 -19.33 -20.67
N GLN A 9 -22.24 -19.84 -20.02
CA GLN A 9 -23.24 -18.96 -19.44
C GLN A 9 -22.53 -18.03 -18.44
N PRO A 10 -22.76 -16.70 -18.51
CA PRO A 10 -22.11 -15.78 -17.59
C PRO A 10 -22.48 -16.19 -16.16
N ALA A 11 -21.46 -16.56 -15.38
CA ALA A 11 -21.62 -16.95 -14.00
C ALA A 11 -22.17 -15.76 -13.19
N ILE A 12 -23.08 -16.04 -12.26
CA ILE A 12 -23.67 -15.01 -11.39
C ILE A 12 -22.54 -14.44 -10.51
N PRO A 13 -22.24 -13.13 -10.59
CA PRO A 13 -21.19 -12.53 -9.79
C PRO A 13 -21.52 -12.63 -8.29
N LYS A 14 -20.67 -13.31 -7.53
CA LYS A 14 -20.81 -13.45 -6.08
C LYS A 14 -20.23 -12.22 -5.38
N PHE A 15 -20.88 -11.79 -4.32
CA PHE A 15 -20.40 -10.68 -3.52
C PHE A 15 -19.22 -11.12 -2.65
N ASP A 16 -18.08 -10.45 -2.79
CA ASP A 16 -16.80 -10.76 -2.14
C ASP A 16 -16.39 -9.71 -1.09
N GLY A 17 -17.28 -8.75 -0.79
CA GLY A 17 -16.99 -7.60 0.06
C GLY A 17 -16.58 -6.32 -0.69
N HIS A 18 -16.21 -6.41 -1.97
CA HIS A 18 -15.87 -5.25 -2.81
C HIS A 18 -17.08 -4.77 -3.59
N TYR A 19 -17.92 -3.95 -2.93
CA TYR A 19 -19.17 -3.48 -3.51
C TYR A 19 -19.03 -2.87 -4.91
N ASP A 20 -18.07 -1.97 -5.14
CA ASP A 20 -17.99 -1.29 -6.45
C ASP A 20 -17.62 -2.24 -7.60
N HIS A 21 -16.78 -3.25 -7.33
CA HIS A 21 -16.41 -4.25 -8.33
C HIS A 21 -17.57 -5.21 -8.58
N TRP A 22 -18.17 -5.73 -7.51
CA TRP A 22 -19.34 -6.60 -7.60
C TRP A 22 -20.52 -5.90 -8.28
N ALA A 23 -20.81 -4.65 -7.92
CA ALA A 23 -21.91 -3.87 -8.47
C ALA A 23 -21.73 -3.66 -9.97
N MET A 24 -20.50 -3.36 -10.43
CA MET A 24 -20.19 -3.25 -11.86
C MET A 24 -20.49 -4.55 -12.62
N LEU A 25 -20.05 -5.70 -12.09
CA LEU A 25 -20.27 -7.00 -12.72
C LEU A 25 -21.75 -7.40 -12.70
N MET A 26 -22.42 -7.21 -11.57
CA MET A 26 -23.83 -7.57 -11.38
C MET A 26 -24.75 -6.68 -12.22
N GLU A 27 -24.48 -5.38 -12.28
CA GLU A 27 -25.21 -4.45 -13.15
C GLU A 27 -25.10 -4.88 -14.61
N ASN A 28 -23.89 -5.17 -15.09
CA ASN A 28 -23.68 -5.64 -16.47
C ASN A 28 -24.42 -6.96 -16.74
N PHE A 29 -24.37 -7.91 -15.79
CA PHE A 29 -25.12 -9.15 -15.87
C PHE A 29 -26.63 -8.91 -15.98
N LEU A 30 -27.21 -8.06 -15.14
CA LEU A 30 -28.64 -7.75 -15.15
C LEU A 30 -29.06 -6.94 -16.39
N ARG A 31 -28.19 -6.07 -16.91
CA ARG A 31 -28.39 -5.37 -18.19
C ARG A 31 -28.42 -6.35 -19.37
N SER A 32 -27.52 -7.33 -19.40
CA SER A 32 -27.50 -8.38 -20.44
C SER A 32 -28.76 -9.26 -20.47
N LYS A 33 -29.51 -9.31 -19.36
CA LYS A 33 -30.77 -10.04 -19.21
C LYS A 33 -32.00 -9.14 -19.26
N GLU A 34 -31.84 -7.84 -19.56
CA GLU A 34 -32.90 -6.83 -19.63
C GLU A 34 -33.68 -6.61 -18.31
N TYR A 35 -33.10 -6.96 -17.17
CA TYR A 35 -33.75 -6.79 -15.86
C TYR A 35 -33.39 -5.48 -15.15
N TRP A 36 -32.31 -4.82 -15.59
CA TRP A 36 -31.77 -3.63 -14.92
C TRP A 36 -32.78 -2.49 -14.72
N ASN A 37 -33.65 -2.23 -15.72
CA ASN A 37 -34.64 -1.15 -15.63
C ASN A 37 -35.57 -1.29 -14.41
N LEU A 38 -35.88 -2.52 -13.99
CA LEU A 38 -36.71 -2.80 -12.82
C LEU A 38 -35.93 -2.66 -11.51
N VAL A 39 -34.64 -2.98 -11.52
CA VAL A 39 -33.75 -2.84 -10.35
C VAL A 39 -33.48 -1.36 -10.07
N GLU A 40 -33.30 -0.55 -11.12
CA GLU A 40 -33.02 0.89 -10.98
C GLU A 40 -34.29 1.70 -10.69
N ASN A 41 -35.35 1.51 -11.49
CA ASN A 41 -36.55 2.35 -11.40
C ASN A 41 -37.61 1.76 -10.46
N GLY A 42 -37.61 0.45 -10.24
CA GLY A 42 -38.65 -0.28 -9.52
C GLY A 42 -39.80 -0.68 -10.43
N ILE A 43 -40.71 -1.50 -9.91
CA ILE A 43 -41.98 -1.78 -10.59
C ILE A 43 -42.86 -0.53 -10.46
N PRO A 44 -43.36 0.06 -11.56
CA PRO A 44 -44.25 1.21 -11.49
C PRO A 44 -45.50 0.86 -10.68
N MET A 45 -45.75 1.65 -9.64
CA MET A 45 -46.92 1.50 -8.77
C MET A 45 -48.18 1.77 -9.59
N VAL A 46 -49.03 0.75 -9.77
CA VAL A 46 -50.35 0.97 -10.35
C VAL A 46 -51.18 1.74 -9.32
N ALA A 47 -51.59 2.97 -9.66
CA ALA A 47 -52.44 3.78 -8.79
C ALA A 47 -53.74 3.03 -8.46
N THR A 48 -54.03 2.91 -7.17
CA THR A 48 -55.23 2.22 -6.65
C THR A 48 -56.49 2.91 -7.19
N GLY A 49 -57.25 2.21 -8.03
CA GLY A 49 -58.53 2.70 -8.59
C GLY A 49 -58.58 2.86 -10.11
N VAL A 50 -57.48 2.63 -10.84
CA VAL A 50 -57.50 2.62 -12.31
C VAL A 50 -57.90 1.23 -12.81
N VAL A 51 -58.97 1.16 -13.62
CA VAL A 51 -59.33 -0.05 -14.36
C VAL A 51 -58.28 -0.24 -15.45
N LEU A 52 -57.24 -1.03 -15.14
CA LEU A 52 -56.22 -1.41 -16.11
C LEU A 52 -56.88 -2.18 -17.26
N THR A 53 -56.55 -1.77 -18.48
CA THR A 53 -56.83 -2.55 -19.69
C THR A 53 -56.12 -3.90 -19.62
N ASP A 54 -56.63 -4.92 -20.30
CA ASP A 54 -56.04 -6.27 -20.27
C ASP A 54 -54.57 -6.28 -20.77
N THR A 55 -54.21 -5.34 -21.63
CA THR A 55 -52.84 -5.10 -22.10
C THR A 55 -51.93 -4.56 -21.00
N GLU A 56 -52.41 -3.64 -20.18
CA GLU A 56 -51.63 -3.07 -19.06
C GLU A 56 -51.45 -4.09 -17.92
N LYS A 57 -52.47 -4.92 -17.66
CA LYS A 57 -52.37 -6.02 -16.70
C LYS A 57 -51.30 -7.04 -17.09
N LYS A 58 -51.28 -7.45 -18.37
CA LYS A 58 -50.26 -8.38 -18.88
C LYS A 58 -48.85 -7.79 -18.74
N HIS A 59 -48.68 -6.51 -19.09
CA HIS A 59 -47.39 -5.83 -18.95
C HIS A 59 -46.92 -5.76 -17.49
N TYR A 60 -47.84 -5.50 -16.53
CA TYR A 60 -47.52 -5.46 -15.11
C TYR A 60 -47.10 -6.84 -14.56
N GLU A 61 -47.81 -7.91 -14.92
CA GLU A 61 -47.44 -9.28 -14.54
C GLU A 61 -46.08 -9.69 -15.13
N ASP A 62 -45.79 -9.31 -16.38
CA ASP A 62 -44.49 -9.54 -17.02
C ASP A 62 -43.36 -8.82 -16.27
N GLN A 63 -43.58 -7.56 -15.85
CA GLN A 63 -42.60 -6.81 -15.04
C GLN A 63 -42.38 -7.47 -13.67
N LYS A 64 -43.44 -7.93 -13.01
CA LYS A 64 -43.35 -8.65 -11.73
C LYS A 64 -42.57 -9.95 -11.87
N LEU A 65 -42.79 -10.69 -12.96
CA LEU A 65 -42.05 -11.92 -13.24
C LEU A 65 -40.56 -11.63 -13.49
N LYS A 66 -40.23 -10.55 -14.22
CA LYS A 66 -38.85 -10.11 -14.42
C LYS A 66 -38.18 -9.67 -13.12
N ASP A 67 -38.89 -8.95 -12.25
CA ASP A 67 -38.37 -8.57 -10.92
C ASP A 67 -38.07 -9.80 -10.05
N LEU A 68 -38.97 -10.80 -10.04
CA LEU A 68 -38.72 -12.06 -9.34
C LEU A 68 -37.46 -12.78 -9.86
N LYS A 69 -37.22 -12.76 -11.17
CA LYS A 69 -35.99 -13.32 -11.76
C LYS A 69 -34.76 -12.54 -11.31
N ALA A 70 -34.79 -11.20 -11.38
CA ALA A 70 -33.72 -10.35 -10.90
C ALA A 70 -33.40 -10.60 -9.42
N LYS A 71 -34.45 -10.72 -8.59
CA LYS A 71 -34.35 -11.05 -7.18
C LYS A 71 -33.69 -12.40 -6.93
N ASN A 72 -34.05 -13.42 -7.70
CA ASN A 72 -33.40 -14.74 -7.62
C ASN A 72 -31.91 -14.69 -7.97
N TYR A 73 -31.49 -13.82 -8.89
CA TYR A 73 -30.06 -13.62 -9.17
C TYR A 73 -29.35 -12.91 -8.02
N LEU A 74 -29.96 -11.87 -7.44
CA LEU A 74 -29.39 -11.18 -6.28
C LEU A 74 -29.30 -12.11 -5.06
N PHE A 75 -30.28 -12.96 -4.81
CA PHE A 75 -30.20 -13.98 -3.75
C PHE A 75 -29.13 -15.03 -3.99
N GLN A 76 -28.88 -15.40 -5.25
CA GLN A 76 -27.76 -16.28 -5.57
C GLN A 76 -26.42 -15.55 -5.44
N ALA A 77 -26.36 -14.24 -5.65
CA ALA A 77 -25.14 -13.46 -5.56
C ALA A 77 -24.70 -13.18 -4.12
N LEU A 78 -25.64 -13.16 -3.18
CA LEU A 78 -25.44 -12.74 -1.79
C LEU A 78 -25.47 -13.93 -0.84
N ASP A 79 -24.52 -13.96 0.10
CA ASP A 79 -24.50 -14.96 1.14
C ASP A 79 -25.59 -14.70 2.20
N ARG A 80 -25.96 -15.77 2.93
CA ARG A 80 -26.99 -15.74 3.97
C ARG A 80 -26.77 -14.63 4.99
N SER A 81 -25.54 -14.44 5.46
CA SER A 81 -25.17 -13.42 6.45
C SER A 81 -25.46 -11.99 5.95
N ILE A 82 -25.33 -11.75 4.64
CA ILE A 82 -25.61 -10.45 4.03
C ILE A 82 -27.12 -10.28 3.87
N LEU A 83 -27.82 -11.32 3.42
CA LEU A 83 -29.28 -11.29 3.30
C LEU A 83 -29.97 -11.04 4.64
N GLU A 84 -29.46 -11.61 5.74
CA GLU A 84 -29.98 -11.36 7.09
C GLU A 84 -29.88 -9.88 7.50
N THR A 85 -28.96 -9.12 6.90
CA THR A 85 -28.75 -7.70 7.22
C THR A 85 -29.63 -6.73 6.43
N ILE A 86 -30.33 -7.22 5.40
CA ILE A 86 -31.23 -6.41 4.57
C ILE A 86 -32.63 -6.48 5.17
N LEU A 87 -33.23 -5.35 5.56
CA LEU A 87 -34.54 -5.35 6.22
C LEU A 87 -35.69 -5.57 5.22
N THR A 88 -35.67 -4.86 4.10
CA THR A 88 -36.70 -4.90 3.05
C THR A 88 -36.20 -5.67 1.82
N LYS A 89 -36.93 -6.71 1.40
CA LYS A 89 -36.55 -7.62 0.29
C LYS A 89 -37.72 -7.91 -0.66
N ASP A 90 -38.67 -6.99 -0.73
CA ASP A 90 -39.91 -7.19 -1.47
C ASP A 90 -39.62 -7.19 -2.97
N THR A 91 -38.85 -6.20 -3.44
CA THR A 91 -38.42 -6.05 -4.83
C THR A 91 -36.92 -6.26 -5.01
N SER A 92 -36.49 -6.49 -6.25
CA SER A 92 -35.05 -6.53 -6.60
C SER A 92 -34.36 -5.19 -6.35
N LYS A 93 -35.10 -4.08 -6.50
CA LYS A 93 -34.66 -2.72 -6.17
C LYS A 93 -34.34 -2.56 -4.69
N ASP A 94 -35.21 -3.01 -3.79
CA ASP A 94 -34.99 -2.87 -2.34
C ASP A 94 -33.69 -3.54 -1.89
N ILE A 95 -33.40 -4.72 -2.46
CA ILE A 95 -32.17 -5.45 -2.19
C ILE A 95 -30.95 -4.70 -2.74
N TRP A 96 -31.03 -4.20 -3.97
CA TRP A 96 -29.95 -3.44 -4.60
C TRP A 96 -29.65 -2.15 -3.84
N ASP A 97 -30.67 -1.37 -3.51
CA ASP A 97 -30.53 -0.10 -2.78
C ASP A 97 -30.02 -0.32 -1.35
N SER A 98 -30.46 -1.39 -0.67
CA SER A 98 -29.93 -1.77 0.64
C SER A 98 -28.45 -2.13 0.58
N MET A 99 -28.03 -2.90 -0.43
CA MET A 99 -26.62 -3.24 -0.66
C MET A 99 -25.80 -1.98 -0.95
N LYS A 100 -26.32 -1.10 -1.79
CA LYS A 100 -25.71 0.20 -2.13
C LYS A 100 -25.52 1.05 -0.88
N GLN A 101 -26.57 1.25 -0.09
CA GLN A 101 -26.50 2.07 1.12
C GLN A 101 -25.49 1.52 2.13
N LYS A 102 -25.48 0.19 2.35
CA LYS A 102 -24.64 -0.45 3.36
C LYS A 102 -23.16 -0.49 2.97
N TYR A 103 -22.86 -0.86 1.72
CA TYR A 103 -21.49 -1.15 1.32
C TYR A 103 -20.86 -0.06 0.46
N GLN A 104 -21.61 0.71 -0.33
CA GLN A 104 -21.03 1.78 -1.15
C GLN A 104 -20.38 2.87 -0.29
N GLY A 105 -21.02 3.29 0.81
CA GLY A 105 -20.47 4.28 1.75
C GLY A 105 -19.19 3.78 2.41
N THR A 106 -19.22 2.55 2.91
CA THR A 106 -18.08 1.91 3.58
C THR A 106 -16.91 1.70 2.61
N THR A 107 -17.14 1.21 1.40
CA THR A 107 -16.09 0.94 0.39
C THR A 107 -15.50 2.24 -0.18
N ARG A 108 -16.33 3.26 -0.47
CA ARG A 108 -15.83 4.56 -0.95
C ARG A 108 -14.98 5.27 0.09
N VAL A 109 -15.40 5.26 1.36
CA VAL A 109 -14.64 5.86 2.46
C VAL A 109 -13.33 5.09 2.70
N LYS A 110 -13.36 3.75 2.74
CA LYS A 110 -12.15 2.92 2.84
C LYS A 110 -11.17 3.21 1.70
N ARG A 111 -11.66 3.31 0.45
CA ARG A 111 -10.81 3.64 -0.70
C ARG A 111 -10.22 5.05 -0.58
N ALA A 112 -11.02 6.04 -0.20
CA ALA A 112 -10.52 7.41 -0.02
C ALA A 112 -9.45 7.49 1.06
N HIS A 113 -9.67 6.81 2.19
CA HIS A 113 -8.69 6.72 3.27
C HIS A 113 -7.41 6.01 2.84
N LEU A 114 -7.54 4.90 2.10
CA LEU A 114 -6.39 4.18 1.55
C LEU A 114 -5.59 5.02 0.55
N GLN A 115 -6.26 5.80 -0.31
CA GLN A 115 -5.59 6.73 -1.22
C GLN A 115 -4.87 7.85 -0.47
N ALA A 116 -5.45 8.37 0.61
CA ALA A 116 -4.78 9.34 1.46
C ALA A 116 -3.51 8.76 2.10
N LEU A 117 -3.58 7.52 2.59
CA LEU A 117 -2.43 6.81 3.17
C LEU A 117 -1.34 6.50 2.13
N ARG A 118 -1.70 6.13 0.90
CA ARG A 118 -0.73 5.94 -0.21
C ARG A 118 0.03 7.23 -0.48
N LYS A 119 -0.70 8.34 -0.62
CA LYS A 119 -0.10 9.67 -0.80
C LYS A 119 0.79 10.05 0.37
N GLU A 120 0.33 9.79 1.60
CA GLU A 120 1.11 10.04 2.82
C GLU A 120 2.41 9.23 2.81
N LEU A 121 2.37 7.95 2.46
CA LEU A 121 3.55 7.08 2.35
C LEU A 121 4.50 7.54 1.23
N GLU A 122 3.98 7.90 0.05
CA GLU A 122 4.78 8.36 -1.08
C GLU A 122 5.50 9.68 -0.76
N THR A 123 4.81 10.62 -0.11
CA THR A 123 5.37 11.93 0.26
C THR A 123 6.15 11.91 1.57
N LEU A 124 6.12 10.80 2.31
CA LEU A 124 6.86 10.63 3.55
C LEU A 124 8.37 10.73 3.30
N HIS A 125 9.01 11.62 4.05
CA HIS A 125 10.46 11.77 4.10
C HIS A 125 10.88 11.98 5.55
N MET A 126 12.12 11.59 5.85
CA MET A 126 12.75 11.83 7.14
C MET A 126 12.98 13.34 7.32
N LYS A 127 12.55 13.90 8.46
CA LYS A 127 12.72 15.32 8.75
C LYS A 127 14.15 15.62 9.24
N THR A 128 14.59 16.86 9.07
CA THR A 128 15.88 17.30 9.60
C THR A 128 15.87 17.25 11.13
N GLY A 129 16.77 16.44 11.71
CA GLY A 129 16.89 16.26 13.17
C GLY A 129 15.90 15.26 13.77
N GLU A 130 15.10 14.57 12.96
CA GLU A 130 14.32 13.41 13.40
C GLU A 130 15.25 12.22 13.62
N THR A 131 15.01 11.44 14.68
CA THR A 131 15.79 10.23 14.95
C THR A 131 15.35 9.07 14.04
N VAL A 132 16.23 8.08 13.84
CA VAL A 132 15.90 6.87 13.07
C VAL A 132 14.65 6.19 13.63
N ASN A 133 14.53 6.06 14.95
CA ASN A 133 13.37 5.41 15.59
C ASN A 133 12.05 6.15 15.35
N GLU A 134 12.04 7.48 15.46
CA GLU A 134 10.85 8.28 15.18
C GLU A 134 10.41 8.15 13.73
N TYR A 135 11.37 8.12 12.81
CA TYR A 135 11.10 7.95 11.39
C TYR A 135 10.47 6.58 11.10
N PHE A 136 11.08 5.50 11.59
CA PHE A 136 10.56 4.14 11.45
C PHE A 136 9.15 4.01 12.03
N ALA A 137 8.90 4.57 13.22
CA ALA A 137 7.59 4.54 13.85
C ALA A 137 6.50 5.17 12.96
N ARG A 138 6.80 6.28 12.28
CA ARG A 138 5.87 6.92 11.33
C ARG A 138 5.61 6.08 10.10
N VAL A 139 6.68 5.55 9.48
CA VAL A 139 6.57 4.67 8.29
C VAL A 139 5.69 3.46 8.62
N LEU A 140 6.01 2.78 9.72
CA LEU A 140 5.27 1.59 10.18
C LEU A 140 3.83 1.91 10.58
N SER A 141 3.59 3.08 11.19
CA SER A 141 2.22 3.52 11.50
C SER A 141 1.36 3.63 10.23
N ILE A 142 1.90 4.21 9.15
CA ILE A 142 1.20 4.35 7.87
C ILE A 142 1.01 2.97 7.22
N ALA A 143 2.05 2.14 7.16
CA ALA A 143 1.96 0.79 6.60
C ALA A 143 0.92 -0.07 7.34
N ASN A 144 0.89 -0.01 8.67
CA ASN A 144 -0.10 -0.71 9.49
C ASN A 144 -1.53 -0.20 9.24
N LYS A 145 -1.71 1.12 9.09
CA LYS A 145 -3.01 1.70 8.70
C LYS A 145 -3.43 1.22 7.31
N MET A 146 -2.52 1.12 6.34
CA MET A 146 -2.83 0.60 5.00
C MET A 146 -3.26 -0.86 5.07
N LYS A 147 -2.52 -1.69 5.82
CA LYS A 147 -2.83 -3.10 6.05
C LYS A 147 -4.20 -3.30 6.70
N ALA A 148 -4.53 -2.48 7.70
CA ALA A 148 -5.85 -2.48 8.33
C ALA A 148 -7.00 -2.11 7.36
N ASN A 149 -6.71 -1.37 6.29
CA ASN A 149 -7.66 -1.01 5.25
C ASN A 149 -7.68 -1.99 4.06
N GLY A 150 -6.95 -3.12 4.17
CA GLY A 150 -6.98 -4.22 3.20
C GLY A 150 -5.88 -4.18 2.13
N GLU A 151 -4.87 -3.31 2.28
CA GLU A 151 -3.71 -3.29 1.38
C GLU A 151 -2.43 -3.52 2.16
N ASP A 152 -1.80 -4.67 1.93
CA ASP A 152 -0.46 -4.93 2.41
C ASP A 152 0.56 -4.44 1.39
N LYS A 153 1.54 -3.64 1.83
CA LYS A 153 2.64 -3.20 0.98
C LYS A 153 3.76 -4.23 0.87
N GLY A 154 3.86 -5.14 1.84
CA GLY A 154 4.98 -6.05 1.98
C GLY A 154 6.25 -5.36 2.48
N ASP A 155 7.05 -6.11 3.22
CA ASP A 155 8.21 -5.56 3.93
C ASP A 155 9.26 -4.99 2.97
N VAL A 156 9.49 -5.64 1.83
CA VAL A 156 10.44 -5.19 0.80
C VAL A 156 10.10 -3.77 0.32
N ALA A 157 8.83 -3.50 0.00
CA ALA A 157 8.41 -2.18 -0.46
C ALA A 157 8.57 -1.10 0.63
N VAL A 158 8.38 -1.47 1.89
CA VAL A 158 8.59 -0.59 3.04
C VAL A 158 10.08 -0.30 3.24
N VAL A 159 10.94 -1.32 3.18
CA VAL A 159 12.40 -1.21 3.26
C VAL A 159 12.93 -0.30 2.16
N GLU A 160 12.57 -0.56 0.91
CA GLU A 160 12.95 0.30 -0.21
C GLU A 160 12.44 1.73 -0.05
N LYS A 161 11.21 1.91 0.46
CA LYS A 161 10.67 3.24 0.73
C LYS A 161 11.53 3.95 1.76
N ILE A 162 11.92 3.30 2.85
CA ILE A 162 12.77 3.88 3.90
C ILE A 162 14.09 4.34 3.29
N LEU A 163 14.83 3.45 2.61
CA LEU A 163 16.14 3.75 2.00
C LEU A 163 16.07 4.96 1.06
N ARG A 164 15.05 5.04 0.19
CA ARG A 164 14.88 6.15 -0.77
C ARG A 164 14.48 7.50 -0.16
N SER A 165 14.01 7.53 1.09
CA SER A 165 13.42 8.72 1.71
C SER A 165 14.12 9.18 2.98
N MET A 166 15.29 8.60 3.27
CA MET A 166 16.20 9.09 4.29
C MET A 166 16.82 10.42 3.89
N THR A 167 17.35 11.15 4.87
CA THR A 167 18.11 12.40 4.62
C THR A 167 19.52 12.09 4.15
N SER A 168 20.15 13.06 3.48
CA SER A 168 21.51 12.90 2.92
C SER A 168 22.60 12.56 3.94
N LYS A 169 22.33 12.77 5.24
CA LYS A 169 23.21 12.32 6.34
C LYS A 169 23.40 10.81 6.36
N PHE A 170 22.46 10.05 5.81
CA PHE A 170 22.48 8.60 5.78
C PHE A 170 22.85 8.02 4.41
N ASP A 171 23.16 8.86 3.39
CA ASP A 171 23.44 8.39 2.03
C ASP A 171 24.58 7.35 2.02
N TYR A 172 25.64 7.55 2.80
CA TYR A 172 26.76 6.62 2.88
C TYR A 172 26.35 5.22 3.37
N ILE A 173 25.59 5.15 4.46
CA ILE A 173 25.15 3.87 5.01
C ILE A 173 24.07 3.22 4.14
N VAL A 174 23.22 4.02 3.48
CA VAL A 174 22.24 3.54 2.50
C VAL A 174 22.96 2.85 1.33
N CYS A 175 23.93 3.51 0.70
CA CYS A 175 24.71 2.90 -0.39
C CYS A 175 25.42 1.63 0.07
N SER A 176 26.03 1.64 1.26
CA SER A 176 26.70 0.46 1.81
C SER A 176 25.74 -0.72 2.02
N ILE A 177 24.50 -0.47 2.48
CA ILE A 177 23.48 -1.51 2.64
C ILE A 177 23.01 -2.03 1.27
N GLU A 178 22.78 -1.14 0.31
CA GLU A 178 22.36 -1.51 -1.06
C GLU A 178 23.42 -2.34 -1.79
N GLU A 179 24.71 -2.09 -1.56
CA GLU A 179 25.81 -2.85 -2.15
C GLU A 179 26.08 -4.19 -1.44
N SER A 180 25.90 -4.24 -0.13
CA SER A 180 26.29 -5.41 0.69
C SER A 180 25.18 -6.41 0.96
N LYS A 181 23.90 -6.01 0.86
CA LYS A 181 22.75 -6.85 1.21
C LYS A 181 21.75 -6.95 0.08
N ASP A 182 21.10 -8.11 -0.04
CA ASP A 182 19.97 -8.28 -0.94
C ASP A 182 18.70 -7.69 -0.32
N ILE A 183 18.24 -6.58 -0.90
CA ILE A 183 17.04 -5.83 -0.48
C ILE A 183 15.79 -6.72 -0.49
N SER A 184 15.73 -7.74 -1.35
CA SER A 184 14.57 -8.64 -1.45
C SER A 184 14.40 -9.57 -0.23
N THR A 185 15.48 -9.76 0.55
CA THR A 185 15.50 -10.61 1.75
C THR A 185 15.64 -9.82 3.05
N LEU A 186 15.98 -8.53 2.94
CA LEU A 186 16.25 -7.67 4.07
C LEU A 186 14.99 -7.37 4.88
N THR A 187 15.02 -7.68 6.17
CA THR A 187 13.90 -7.37 7.08
C THR A 187 13.96 -5.94 7.59
N ILE A 188 12.79 -5.42 8.01
CA ILE A 188 12.69 -4.05 8.56
C ILE A 188 13.53 -3.92 9.84
N ASP A 189 13.53 -4.94 10.70
CA ASP A 189 14.27 -4.93 11.98
C ASP A 189 15.79 -4.93 11.77
N GLU A 190 16.28 -5.69 10.80
CA GLU A 190 17.70 -5.69 10.43
C GLU A 190 18.14 -4.33 9.85
N LEU A 191 17.31 -3.73 8.98
CA LEU A 191 17.57 -2.40 8.45
C LEU A 191 17.62 -1.37 9.59
N GLN A 192 16.63 -1.39 10.48
CA GLN A 192 16.56 -0.47 11.62
C GLN A 192 17.79 -0.60 12.52
N SER A 193 18.20 -1.84 12.81
CA SER A 193 19.39 -2.12 13.63
C SER A 193 20.67 -1.57 12.99
N SER A 194 20.86 -1.78 11.68
CA SER A 194 22.02 -1.24 10.95
C SER A 194 22.06 0.29 10.96
N LEU A 195 20.92 0.95 10.78
CA LEU A 195 20.83 2.41 10.77
C LEU A 195 21.04 3.03 12.17
N LEU A 196 20.53 2.39 13.23
CA LEU A 196 20.71 2.84 14.61
C LEU A 196 22.18 2.79 15.05
N VAL A 197 22.92 1.74 14.68
CA VAL A 197 24.35 1.65 14.96
C VAL A 197 25.12 2.80 14.29
N HIS A 198 24.71 3.20 13.08
CA HIS A 198 25.30 4.33 12.38
C HIS A 198 24.95 5.68 13.05
N GLU A 199 23.70 5.87 13.47
CA GLU A 199 23.25 7.07 14.17
C GLU A 199 24.05 7.31 15.47
N GLN A 200 24.30 6.26 16.26
CA GLN A 200 25.12 6.34 17.48
C GLN A 200 26.59 6.71 17.20
N ARG A 201 27.18 6.17 16.13
CA ARG A 201 28.55 6.50 15.73
C ARG A 201 28.67 7.95 15.25
N MET A 202 27.67 8.46 14.53
CA MET A 202 27.65 9.86 14.09
C MET A 202 27.47 10.83 15.25
N SER A 203 26.60 10.52 16.23
CA SER A 203 26.42 11.41 17.39
C SER A 203 27.69 11.51 18.26
N SER A 204 28.50 10.46 18.28
CA SER A 204 29.78 10.43 19.02
C SER A 204 30.86 11.28 18.32
N ASN A 205 30.82 11.36 16.99
CA ASN A 205 31.77 12.16 16.20
C ASN A 205 31.45 13.67 16.23
N ASP A 206 30.18 14.06 16.35
CA ASP A 206 29.80 15.47 16.51
C ASP A 206 30.39 16.07 17.81
N GLU A 207 30.43 15.29 18.90
CA GLU A 207 31.07 15.70 20.17
C GLU A 207 32.60 15.84 20.03
N GLU A 208 33.25 14.93 19.30
CA GLU A 208 34.70 14.98 19.05
C GLU A 208 35.10 16.11 18.10
N GLU A 209 34.32 16.39 17.05
CA GLU A 209 34.57 17.55 16.16
C GLU A 209 34.42 18.88 16.89
N HIS A 210 33.42 19.00 17.79
CA HIS A 210 33.27 20.18 18.61
C HIS A 210 34.42 20.34 19.62
N ALA A 211 34.90 19.24 20.22
CA ALA A 211 36.07 19.25 21.10
C ALA A 211 37.38 19.60 20.35
N LEU A 212 37.56 19.10 19.13
CA LEU A 212 38.70 19.41 18.28
C LEU A 212 38.68 20.88 17.81
N LYS A 213 37.52 21.44 17.48
CA LYS A 213 37.39 22.89 17.17
C LYS A 213 37.74 23.78 18.36
N ILE A 214 37.45 23.36 19.60
CA ILE A 214 37.82 24.09 20.82
C ILE A 214 39.35 24.04 21.04
N SER A 215 39.99 22.92 20.72
CA SER A 215 41.45 22.75 20.82
C SER A 215 42.25 23.66 19.86
N TYR A 216 41.79 23.87 18.63
CA TYR A 216 42.48 24.72 17.64
C TYR A 216 42.18 26.23 17.76
N GLY A 217 41.36 26.67 18.72
CA GLY A 217 41.08 28.09 18.97
C GLY A 217 42.14 28.83 19.80
N GLY A 218 43.12 28.10 20.37
CA GLY A 218 44.05 28.62 21.36
C GLY A 218 45.51 28.67 20.91
N ARG A 219 45.84 29.44 19.85
CA ARG A 219 47.13 30.13 19.58
C ARG A 219 47.37 30.28 18.08
N ARG A 220 47.31 31.52 17.56
CA ARG A 220 48.39 32.15 16.77
C ARG A 220 48.01 33.56 16.31
N GLN A 221 48.71 34.52 16.89
CA GLN A 221 48.93 35.85 16.34
C GLN A 221 49.98 35.72 15.22
N GLY A 222 49.66 36.10 13.97
CA GLY A 222 50.66 36.14 12.90
C GLY A 222 50.14 36.09 11.45
N ARG A 223 50.05 37.28 10.84
CA ARG A 223 50.14 37.65 9.40
C ARG A 223 50.20 36.53 8.33
N GLY A 224 49.24 36.58 7.40
CA GLY A 224 49.52 36.65 5.96
C GLY A 224 49.23 35.43 5.05
N ARG A 225 48.41 35.69 4.00
CA ARG A 225 48.32 35.04 2.68
C ARG A 225 47.97 33.54 2.58
N GLY A 226 46.91 33.24 1.82
CA GLY A 226 46.79 32.00 1.04
C GLY A 226 45.41 31.35 1.10
N GLU A 227 44.48 31.84 0.30
CA GLU A 227 43.21 31.18 0.01
C GLU A 227 43.44 30.13 -1.08
N ARG A 228 43.45 28.86 -0.69
CA ARG A 228 43.33 27.61 -1.47
C ARG A 228 43.93 26.50 -0.62
N ASP A 229 43.12 25.71 0.10
CA ASP A 229 43.42 24.33 0.55
C ASP A 229 42.35 23.80 1.55
N VAL A 230 41.06 23.89 1.21
CA VAL A 230 40.00 23.23 2.01
C VAL A 230 39.41 22.01 1.29
N ILE A 231 39.63 21.85 -0.02
CA ILE A 231 38.98 20.79 -0.82
C ILE A 231 39.77 19.46 -0.82
N ARG A 232 41.04 19.44 -0.35
CA ARG A 232 41.90 18.25 -0.47
C ARG A 232 41.87 17.30 0.75
N ALA A 233 41.32 17.74 1.89
CA ALA A 233 41.29 16.91 3.10
C ALA A 233 40.15 15.87 3.11
N GLU A 234 38.98 16.20 2.53
CA GLU A 234 37.85 15.26 2.43
C GLU A 234 38.11 14.12 1.44
N GLU A 235 38.81 14.39 0.32
CA GLU A 235 39.14 13.37 -0.69
C GLU A 235 40.22 12.36 -0.24
N VAL A 236 41.12 12.75 0.67
CA VAL A 236 42.18 11.86 1.15
C VAL A 236 41.69 10.99 2.31
N SER A 237 40.80 11.52 3.15
CA SER A 237 40.17 10.75 4.24
C SER A 237 39.26 9.65 3.70
N THR A 238 38.45 9.96 2.68
CA THR A 238 37.59 8.96 2.03
C THR A 238 38.41 7.83 1.41
N LYS A 239 39.48 8.09 0.64
CA LYS A 239 40.28 7.03 -0.01
C LYS A 239 40.99 6.09 0.97
N LEU A 240 41.46 6.61 2.11
CA LEU A 240 42.07 5.78 3.15
C LEU A 240 41.02 4.94 3.90
N TRP A 241 39.80 5.47 4.08
CA TRP A 241 38.67 4.72 4.62
C TRP A 241 38.13 3.64 3.68
N TRP A 242 38.02 3.92 2.37
CA TRP A 242 37.69 2.91 1.35
C TRP A 242 38.72 1.77 1.35
N SER A 243 40.00 2.10 1.52
CA SER A 243 41.08 1.10 1.59
C SER A 243 41.00 0.25 2.88
N ALA A 244 40.73 0.87 4.03
CA ALA A 244 40.61 0.17 5.31
C ALA A 244 39.39 -0.77 5.33
N ILE A 245 38.26 -0.37 4.74
CA ILE A 245 37.04 -1.18 4.70
C ILE A 245 37.18 -2.36 3.72
N ILE A 246 37.78 -2.14 2.54
CA ILE A 246 38.09 -3.23 1.59
C ILE A 246 38.98 -4.27 2.26
N VAL A 247 39.99 -3.86 3.04
CA VAL A 247 40.87 -4.79 3.78
C VAL A 247 40.10 -5.56 4.84
N THR A 248 39.27 -4.90 5.66
CA THR A 248 38.46 -5.62 6.67
C THR A 248 37.41 -6.55 6.06
N SER A 249 36.85 -6.20 4.90
CA SER A 249 35.86 -7.04 4.21
C SER A 249 36.53 -8.23 3.48
N LEU A 250 37.76 -8.06 2.96
CA LEU A 250 38.53 -9.17 2.40
C LEU A 250 39.00 -10.15 3.49
N ASP A 251 39.43 -9.65 4.64
CA ASP A 251 39.89 -10.49 5.76
C ASP A 251 38.73 -11.30 6.37
N ILE A 252 37.53 -10.72 6.46
CA ILE A 252 36.32 -11.45 6.89
C ILE A 252 35.93 -12.52 5.86
N PHE A 253 36.00 -12.22 4.56
CA PHE A 253 35.67 -13.18 3.50
C PHE A 253 36.70 -14.33 3.41
N GLN A 254 38.00 -14.06 3.60
CA GLN A 254 39.04 -15.08 3.66
C GLN A 254 38.91 -15.98 4.91
N TRP A 255 38.57 -15.41 6.06
CA TRP A 255 38.33 -16.19 7.28
C TRP A 255 37.13 -17.13 7.13
N GLU A 256 36.05 -16.64 6.51
CA GLU A 256 34.81 -17.41 6.32
C GLU A 256 34.95 -18.51 5.24
N CYS A 257 35.73 -18.28 4.18
CA CYS A 257 36.12 -19.31 3.22
C CYS A 257 37.01 -20.40 3.86
N SER A 258 38.01 -20.02 4.67
CA SER A 258 38.91 -20.99 5.32
C SER A 258 38.19 -21.82 6.41
N SER A 259 37.14 -21.28 7.04
CA SER A 259 36.32 -22.04 7.99
C SER A 259 35.35 -23.03 7.33
N LYS A 260 34.99 -22.85 6.05
CA LYS A 260 34.11 -23.77 5.32
C LYS A 260 34.86 -24.96 4.70
N GLU A 261 36.13 -24.79 4.33
CA GLU A 261 36.97 -25.86 3.78
C GLU A 261 37.40 -26.91 4.83
N LYS A 262 37.40 -26.57 6.12
CA LYS A 262 37.73 -27.52 7.21
C LYS A 262 36.54 -28.31 7.77
N ARG A 263 35.35 -28.18 7.16
CA ARG A 263 34.10 -28.80 7.62
C ARG A 263 33.43 -29.71 6.57
N GLY A 264 34.13 -30.02 5.48
CA GLY A 264 33.74 -30.99 4.44
C GLY A 264 34.55 -32.27 4.52
#